data_AF-A0A7S1H8M6-F1
#
_entry.id   AF-A0A7S1H8M6-F1
#
_cell.length_a   1.000
_cell.length_b   1.000
_cell.length_c   1.000
_cell.angle_alpha   90.00
_cell.angle_beta   90.00
_cell.angle_gamma   90.00
#
_symmetry.space_group_name_H-M   'P 1'
#
loop_
_entity.id
_entity.type
_entity.pdbx_description
1 polymer ?
#
loop_
_entity_poly.entity_id
_entity_poly.type
_entity_poly.pdbx_seq_one_letter_code
_entity_poly.pdbx_strand_id
1 'polypeptide(L)'
;AAQQPSELQAGVVSDLKANVDVINQLAKQIASVNDQIAKTRGSGHTPNDLLDQREQLISKLGERVAVSTLPADDDTVGVFIGGGQRLVLGNSASTLQISGDNYDAQRAVVSITEGSITRPLDESVLTGGSVAALLRFQNKDLQDAKNLLGQLAAAIGTRVNTQNSLGLDLSNPPGKGAPIFNVAPPRVLPASTNQRNASGS
;
A
#
# COMPACT_ATOMS: atom_id res chain seq x y z
N ALA A 1 -9.86 22.47 1.28
CA ALA A 1 -8.43 22.10 1.14
C ALA A 1 -8.16 20.64 1.54
N ALA A 2 -8.81 20.07 2.55
CA ALA A 2 -8.51 18.70 3.02
C ALA A 2 -9.08 17.53 2.18
N GLN A 3 -9.96 17.79 1.20
CA GLN A 3 -10.62 16.73 0.42
C GLN A 3 -9.72 16.09 -0.63
N GLN A 4 -8.93 16.87 -1.38
CA GLN A 4 -8.08 16.36 -2.46
C GLN A 4 -7.06 15.30 -1.98
N PRO A 5 -6.30 15.49 -0.88
CA PRO A 5 -5.38 14.45 -0.41
C PRO A 5 -6.08 13.17 0.05
N SER A 6 -7.33 13.26 0.51
CA SER A 6 -8.14 12.10 0.88
C SER A 6 -8.67 11.35 -0.34
N GLU A 7 -9.06 12.07 -1.40
CA GLU A 7 -9.45 11.48 -2.68
C GLU A 7 -8.26 10.77 -3.35
N LEU A 8 -7.08 11.39 -3.34
CA LEU A 8 -5.83 10.76 -3.81
C LEU A 8 -5.50 9.50 -3.00
N GLN A 9 -5.62 9.56 -1.67
CA GLN A 9 -5.43 8.40 -0.80
C GLN A 9 -6.38 7.25 -1.16
N ALA A 10 -7.67 7.56 -1.35
CA ALA A 10 -8.66 6.55 -1.74
C ALA A 10 -8.36 5.95 -3.12
N GLY A 11 -7.92 6.77 -4.09
CA GLY A 11 -7.48 6.31 -5.40
C GLY A 11 -6.32 5.33 -5.31
N VAL A 12 -5.28 5.66 -4.53
CA VAL A 12 -4.12 4.77 -4.31
C VAL A 12 -4.53 3.45 -3.69
N VAL A 13 -5.42 3.46 -2.69
CA VAL A 13 -5.93 2.22 -2.07
C VAL A 13 -6.71 1.38 -3.08
N SER A 14 -7.49 2.01 -3.96
CA SER A 14 -8.21 1.33 -5.05
C SER A 14 -7.23 0.68 -6.04
N ASP A 15 -6.22 1.41 -6.47
CA ASP A 15 -5.20 0.93 -7.40
C ASP A 15 -4.38 -0.21 -6.80
N LEU A 16 -4.05 -0.15 -5.51
CA LEU A 16 -3.38 -1.23 -4.79
C LEU A 16 -4.23 -2.50 -4.77
N LYS A 17 -5.54 -2.39 -4.48
CA LYS A 17 -6.47 -3.53 -4.52
C LYS A 17 -6.52 -4.16 -5.91
N ALA A 18 -6.69 -3.34 -6.94
CA ALA A 18 -6.72 -3.82 -8.32
C ALA A 18 -5.41 -4.52 -8.73
N ASN A 19 -4.24 -3.97 -8.37
CA ASN A 19 -2.96 -4.62 -8.65
C ASN A 19 -2.81 -5.93 -7.88
N VAL A 20 -3.23 -6.00 -6.61
CA VAL A 20 -3.23 -7.23 -5.82
C VAL A 20 -4.12 -8.31 -6.42
N ASP A 21 -5.30 -7.95 -6.91
CA ASP A 21 -6.21 -8.89 -7.59
C ASP A 21 -5.57 -9.47 -8.85
N VAL A 22 -4.93 -8.63 -9.67
CA VAL A 22 -4.20 -9.08 -10.85
C VAL A 22 -3.01 -9.97 -10.48
N ILE A 23 -2.24 -9.62 -9.45
CA ILE A 23 -1.13 -10.46 -8.95
C ILE A 23 -1.65 -11.84 -8.54
N ASN A 24 -2.75 -11.91 -7.81
CA ASN A 24 -3.36 -13.17 -7.38
C ASN A 24 -3.84 -14.02 -8.57
N GLN A 25 -4.38 -13.40 -9.61
CA GLN A 25 -4.78 -14.08 -10.85
C GLN A 25 -3.55 -14.64 -11.58
N LEU A 26 -2.51 -13.83 -11.76
CA LEU A 26 -1.26 -14.26 -12.40
C LEU A 26 -0.59 -15.40 -11.62
N ALA A 27 -0.52 -15.31 -10.28
CA ALA A 27 0.05 -16.35 -9.44
C ALA A 27 -0.69 -17.69 -9.60
N LYS A 28 -2.02 -17.68 -9.65
CA LYS A 28 -2.84 -18.88 -9.90
C LYS A 28 -2.61 -19.45 -11.30
N GLN A 29 -2.48 -18.60 -12.31
CA GLN A 29 -2.18 -19.03 -13.67
C GLN A 29 -0.79 -19.67 -13.76
N ILE A 30 0.23 -19.08 -13.13
CA ILE A 30 1.59 -19.64 -13.06
C ILE A 30 1.57 -21.01 -12.38
N ALA A 31 0.88 -21.14 -11.24
CA ALA A 31 0.69 -22.43 -10.56
C ALA A 31 0.02 -23.48 -11.46
N SER A 32 -1.02 -23.10 -12.22
CA SER A 32 -1.68 -23.99 -13.18
C SER A 32 -0.75 -24.42 -14.32
N VAL A 33 0.07 -23.52 -14.84
CA VAL A 33 1.02 -23.82 -15.91
C VAL A 33 2.14 -24.72 -15.39
N ASN A 34 2.64 -24.47 -14.17
CA ASN A 34 3.60 -25.36 -13.51
C ASN A 34 3.06 -26.79 -13.38
N ASP A 35 1.79 -26.96 -12.98
CA ASP A 35 1.16 -28.28 -12.88
C ASP A 35 1.10 -29.02 -14.24
N GLN A 36 0.81 -28.28 -15.32
CA GLN A 36 0.80 -28.82 -16.68
C GLN A 36 2.21 -29.19 -17.16
N ILE A 37 3.21 -28.35 -16.88
CA ILE A 37 4.63 -28.63 -17.20
C ILE A 37 5.08 -29.93 -16.52
N ALA A 38 4.84 -30.07 -15.22
CA ALA A 38 5.23 -31.25 -14.46
C ALA A 38 4.58 -32.53 -15.02
N LYS A 39 3.30 -32.48 -15.40
CA LYS A 39 2.57 -33.60 -16.02
C LYS A 39 3.11 -33.96 -17.40
N THR A 40 3.34 -32.98 -18.26
CA THR A 40 3.87 -33.22 -19.62
C THR A 40 5.29 -33.78 -19.56
N ARG A 41 6.14 -33.26 -18.68
CA ARG A 41 7.49 -33.80 -18.45
C ARG A 41 7.45 -35.25 -17.95
N GLY A 42 6.55 -35.57 -17.02
CA GLY A 42 6.33 -36.94 -16.54
C GLY A 42 5.92 -37.93 -17.65
N SER A 43 5.36 -37.43 -18.76
CA SER A 43 5.02 -38.22 -19.95
C SER A 43 6.14 -38.31 -21.00
N GLY A 44 7.32 -37.71 -20.74
CA GLY A 44 8.49 -37.74 -21.64
C GLY A 44 8.50 -36.71 -22.77
N HIS A 45 7.55 -35.78 -22.81
CA HIS A 45 7.48 -34.71 -23.81
C HIS A 45 8.00 -33.39 -23.26
N THR A 46 8.58 -32.54 -24.13
CA THR A 46 9.04 -31.20 -23.74
C THR A 46 7.91 -30.16 -23.93
N PRO A 47 7.48 -29.45 -22.88
CA PRO A 47 6.35 -28.53 -22.95
C PRO A 47 6.76 -27.09 -23.33
N ASN A 48 7.42 -26.89 -24.47
CA ASN A 48 7.98 -25.58 -24.85
C ASN A 48 6.95 -24.43 -24.80
N ASP A 49 5.75 -24.62 -25.35
CA ASP A 49 4.70 -23.59 -25.34
C ASP A 49 4.27 -23.20 -23.91
N LEU A 50 4.28 -24.15 -22.96
CA LEU A 50 3.95 -23.88 -21.57
C LEU A 50 5.08 -23.15 -20.84
N LEU A 51 6.34 -23.45 -21.20
CA LEU A 51 7.50 -22.72 -20.68
C LEU A 51 7.44 -21.25 -21.11
N ASP A 52 7.16 -21.00 -22.39
CA ASP A 52 7.00 -19.64 -22.93
C ASP A 52 5.82 -18.91 -22.27
N GLN A 53 4.66 -19.59 -22.13
CA GLN A 53 3.50 -19.03 -21.46
C GLN A 53 3.82 -18.65 -20.01
N ARG A 54 4.54 -19.51 -19.29
CA ARG A 54 4.96 -19.24 -17.91
C ARG A 54 5.86 -18.02 -17.84
N GLU A 55 6.85 -17.91 -18.71
CA GLU A 55 7.76 -16.76 -18.74
C GLU A 55 7.02 -15.45 -19.00
N GLN A 56 6.04 -15.46 -19.92
CA GLN A 56 5.18 -14.29 -20.16
C GLN A 56 4.36 -13.91 -18.92
N LEU A 57 3.81 -14.90 -18.20
CA LEU A 57 3.05 -14.64 -16.96
C LEU A 57 3.95 -14.08 -15.85
N ILE A 58 5.16 -14.61 -15.70
CA ILE A 58 6.16 -14.11 -14.73
C ILE A 58 6.59 -12.69 -15.10
N SER A 59 6.79 -12.39 -16.38
CA SER A 59 7.10 -11.04 -16.85
C SER A 59 5.99 -10.05 -16.49
N LYS A 60 4.73 -10.39 -16.76
CA LYS A 60 3.57 -9.55 -16.39
C LYS A 60 3.43 -9.37 -14.88
N LEU A 61 3.76 -10.39 -14.11
CA LEU A 61 3.78 -10.32 -12.65
C LEU A 61 4.90 -9.35 -12.19
N GLY A 62 6.06 -9.42 -12.82
CA GLY A 62 7.23 -8.56 -12.57
C GLY A 62 6.96 -7.06 -12.77
N GLU A 63 6.05 -6.70 -13.68
CA GLU A 63 5.60 -5.31 -13.84
C GLU A 63 4.90 -4.77 -12.59
N ARG A 64 4.28 -5.65 -11.78
CA ARG A 64 3.40 -5.26 -10.67
C ARG A 64 4.12 -5.37 -9.34
N VAL A 65 4.96 -6.38 -9.20
CA VAL A 65 5.77 -6.63 -8.01
C VAL A 65 7.12 -7.21 -8.42
N ALA A 66 8.19 -6.80 -7.74
CA ALA A 66 9.50 -7.41 -7.91
C ALA A 66 9.43 -8.91 -7.57
N VAL A 67 9.82 -9.76 -8.54
CA VAL A 67 9.82 -11.22 -8.41
C VAL A 67 11.23 -11.79 -8.56
N SER A 68 11.47 -12.91 -7.88
CA SER A 68 12.61 -13.79 -8.11
C SER A 68 12.13 -15.21 -8.31
N THR A 69 12.75 -15.93 -9.23
CA THR A 69 12.37 -17.30 -9.62
C THR A 69 13.42 -18.31 -9.17
N LEU A 70 12.97 -19.50 -8.75
CA LEU A 70 13.84 -20.64 -8.43
C LEU A 70 13.34 -21.88 -9.19
N PRO A 71 14.10 -22.39 -10.18
CA PRO A 71 13.77 -23.64 -10.87
C PRO A 71 13.80 -24.85 -9.93
N ALA A 72 12.98 -25.86 -10.22
CA ALA A 72 12.97 -27.15 -9.55
C ALA A 72 13.29 -28.30 -10.53
N ASP A 73 13.60 -29.47 -10.00
CA ASP A 73 14.03 -30.65 -10.76
C ASP A 73 12.93 -31.23 -11.68
N ASP A 74 11.68 -30.85 -11.47
CA ASP A 74 10.50 -31.26 -12.26
C ASP A 74 10.11 -30.24 -13.34
N ASP A 75 11.00 -29.28 -13.65
CA ASP A 75 10.79 -28.12 -14.53
C ASP A 75 9.73 -27.13 -14.03
N THR A 76 9.17 -27.31 -12.83
CA THR A 76 8.37 -26.25 -12.20
C THR A 76 9.28 -25.12 -11.73
N VAL A 77 8.67 -23.95 -11.47
CA VAL A 77 9.40 -22.80 -10.93
C VAL A 77 8.71 -22.28 -9.68
N GLY A 78 9.49 -22.08 -8.62
CA GLY A 78 9.09 -21.28 -7.47
C GLY A 78 9.16 -19.79 -7.82
N VAL A 79 8.14 -19.02 -7.45
CA VAL A 79 8.11 -17.56 -7.61
C VAL A 79 8.01 -16.92 -6.23
N PHE A 80 8.94 -16.03 -5.94
CA PHE A 80 9.06 -15.33 -4.67
C PHE A 80 8.96 -13.83 -4.91
N ILE A 81 8.39 -13.13 -3.94
CA ILE A 81 8.26 -11.66 -3.90
C ILE A 81 8.89 -11.14 -2.62
N GLY A 82 9.12 -9.83 -2.53
CA GLY A 82 9.26 -9.19 -1.23
C GLY A 82 10.39 -9.75 -0.38
N GLY A 83 11.61 -9.91 -0.92
CA GLY A 83 12.76 -10.37 -0.14
C GLY A 83 12.76 -11.85 0.25
N GLY A 84 11.96 -12.69 -0.44
CA GLY A 84 11.99 -14.16 -0.29
C GLY A 84 10.66 -14.79 0.11
N GLN A 85 9.59 -14.03 0.16
CA GLN A 85 8.27 -14.56 0.46
C GLN A 85 7.71 -15.37 -0.73
N ARG A 86 7.26 -16.59 -0.45
CA ARG A 86 6.75 -17.53 -1.44
C ARG A 86 5.37 -17.12 -1.95
N LEU A 87 5.28 -16.81 -3.24
CA LEU A 87 4.01 -16.52 -3.92
C LEU A 87 3.51 -17.73 -4.72
N VAL A 88 4.39 -18.44 -5.42
CA VAL A 88 4.06 -19.69 -6.13
C VAL A 88 5.12 -20.75 -5.80
N LEU A 89 4.69 -21.97 -5.55
CA LEU A 89 5.58 -23.13 -5.43
C LEU A 89 4.90 -24.37 -6.00
N GLY A 90 5.52 -24.98 -7.01
CA GLY A 90 4.92 -26.06 -7.77
C GLY A 90 3.55 -25.63 -8.32
N ASN A 91 2.51 -26.36 -7.96
CA ASN A 91 1.12 -26.12 -8.37
C ASN A 91 0.29 -25.27 -7.39
N SER A 92 0.91 -24.68 -6.38
CA SER A 92 0.21 -23.93 -5.33
C SER A 92 0.58 -22.44 -5.38
N ALA A 93 -0.43 -21.58 -5.20
CA ALA A 93 -0.26 -20.13 -5.15
C ALA A 93 -0.77 -19.57 -3.81
N SER A 94 0.08 -18.77 -3.16
CA SER A 94 -0.29 -17.93 -2.00
C SER A 94 -1.14 -16.75 -2.47
N THR A 95 -1.89 -16.14 -1.54
CA THR A 95 -2.78 -15.00 -1.87
C THR A 95 -2.28 -13.74 -1.18
N LEU A 96 -2.20 -12.64 -1.93
CA LEU A 96 -2.02 -11.31 -1.38
C LEU A 96 -3.37 -10.69 -1.02
N GLN A 97 -3.38 -9.88 0.03
CA GLN A 97 -4.55 -9.14 0.48
C GLN A 97 -4.17 -7.71 0.87
N ILE A 98 -5.14 -6.81 0.74
CA ILE A 98 -5.04 -5.44 1.22
C ILE A 98 -5.87 -5.30 2.48
N SER A 99 -5.25 -4.85 3.57
CA SER A 99 -5.93 -4.45 4.81
C SER A 99 -5.70 -2.97 5.10
N GLY A 100 -6.50 -2.39 6.00
CA GLY A 100 -6.21 -1.07 6.55
C GLY A 100 -4.96 -1.11 7.43
N ASP A 101 -4.20 -0.02 7.46
CA ASP A 101 -3.11 0.14 8.42
C ASP A 101 -3.66 0.28 9.85
N ASN A 102 -2.92 -0.26 10.82
CA ASN A 102 -3.36 -0.23 12.21
C ASN A 102 -3.34 1.19 12.79
N TYR A 103 -2.48 2.07 12.32
CA TYR A 103 -2.39 3.46 12.78
C TYR A 103 -3.26 4.39 11.93
N ASP A 104 -3.52 4.04 10.67
CA ASP A 104 -4.40 4.81 9.78
C ASP A 104 -5.22 3.92 8.84
N ALA A 105 -6.50 3.73 9.15
CA ALA A 105 -7.41 2.93 8.33
C ALA A 105 -7.62 3.46 6.90
N GLN A 106 -7.22 4.70 6.60
CA GLN A 106 -7.25 5.24 5.23
C GLN A 106 -6.06 4.76 4.38
N ARG A 107 -5.02 4.20 5.01
CA ARG A 107 -3.84 3.63 4.34
C ARG A 107 -4.01 2.14 4.16
N ALA A 108 -3.49 1.65 3.03
CA ALA A 108 -3.43 0.24 2.72
C ALA A 108 -2.10 -0.38 3.20
N VAL A 109 -2.20 -1.61 3.71
CA VAL A 109 -1.08 -2.51 3.96
C VAL A 109 -1.27 -3.75 3.10
N VAL A 110 -0.21 -4.16 2.40
CA VAL A 110 -0.19 -5.42 1.65
C VAL A 110 0.22 -6.53 2.61
N SER A 111 -0.57 -7.59 2.68
CA SER A 111 -0.25 -8.79 3.44
C SER A 111 -0.26 -10.00 2.52
N ILE A 112 0.51 -11.03 2.88
CA ILE A 112 0.44 -12.34 2.24
C ILE A 112 -0.25 -13.34 3.17
N THR A 113 -1.05 -14.21 2.57
CA THR A 113 -1.70 -15.34 3.22
C THR A 113 -1.12 -16.63 2.69
N GLU A 114 -0.57 -17.43 3.59
CA GLU A 114 -0.01 -18.75 3.33
C GLU A 114 -0.68 -19.76 4.27
N GLY A 115 -1.57 -20.59 3.71
CA GLY A 115 -2.46 -21.43 4.52
C GLY A 115 -3.36 -20.59 5.42
N SER A 116 -3.28 -20.82 6.74
CA SER A 116 -4.06 -20.08 7.75
C SER A 116 -3.33 -18.85 8.30
N ILE A 117 -2.11 -18.57 7.85
CA ILE A 117 -1.27 -17.49 8.40
C ILE A 117 -1.29 -16.30 7.46
N THR A 118 -1.68 -15.14 7.99
CA THR A 118 -1.59 -13.83 7.32
C THR A 118 -0.43 -13.05 7.91
N ARG A 119 0.43 -12.46 7.07
CA ARG A 119 1.53 -11.60 7.51
C ARG A 119 1.62 -10.33 6.65
N PRO A 120 1.76 -9.15 7.26
CA PRO A 120 2.04 -7.93 6.50
C PRO A 120 3.41 -8.05 5.83
N LEU A 121 3.50 -7.57 4.60
CA LEU A 121 4.76 -7.42 3.89
C LEU A 121 5.37 -6.09 4.27
N ASP A 122 6.66 -6.10 4.59
CA ASP A 122 7.41 -4.88 4.85
C ASP A 122 7.56 -4.08 3.55
N GLU A 123 7.38 -2.76 3.61
CA GLU A 123 7.57 -1.91 2.43
C GLU A 123 9.02 -1.99 1.91
N SER A 124 9.99 -2.16 2.81
CA SER A 124 11.41 -2.26 2.45
C SER A 124 11.73 -3.46 1.56
N VAL A 125 10.91 -4.51 1.60
CA VAL A 125 11.11 -5.69 0.77
C VAL A 125 10.36 -5.60 -0.56
N LEU A 126 9.35 -4.74 -0.67
CA LEU A 126 8.62 -4.45 -1.89
C LEU A 126 9.35 -3.37 -2.69
N THR A 127 10.45 -3.74 -3.34
CA THR A 127 11.41 -2.79 -3.95
C THR A 127 11.12 -2.42 -5.40
N GLY A 128 10.12 -3.03 -6.05
CA GLY A 128 9.84 -2.79 -7.47
C GLY A 128 8.42 -3.15 -7.90
N GLY A 129 8.07 -2.67 -9.09
CA GLY A 129 6.72 -2.78 -9.67
C GLY A 129 5.75 -1.69 -9.22
N SER A 130 4.56 -1.68 -9.81
CA SER A 130 3.51 -0.70 -9.50
C SER A 130 3.09 -0.70 -8.03
N VAL A 131 3.04 -1.86 -7.37
CA VAL A 131 2.66 -1.95 -5.95
C VAL A 131 3.65 -1.21 -5.06
N ALA A 132 4.95 -1.40 -5.29
CA ALA A 132 6.00 -0.68 -4.57
C ALA A 132 5.89 0.84 -4.75
N ALA A 133 5.64 1.29 -5.99
CA ALA A 133 5.49 2.71 -6.30
C ALA A 133 4.26 3.33 -5.60
N LEU A 134 3.12 2.62 -5.61
CA LEU A 134 1.88 3.06 -4.96
C LEU A 134 2.06 3.13 -3.43
N LEU A 135 2.72 2.14 -2.83
CA LEU A 135 3.02 2.15 -1.39
C LEU A 135 3.94 3.30 -1.01
N ARG A 136 5.02 3.54 -1.79
CA ARG A 136 5.92 4.67 -1.56
C ARG A 136 5.18 6.00 -1.67
N PHE A 137 4.33 6.17 -2.68
CA PHE A 137 3.55 7.38 -2.86
C PHE A 137 2.60 7.60 -1.67
N GLN A 138 1.89 6.56 -1.23
CA GLN A 138 1.03 6.62 -0.05
C GLN A 138 1.80 7.00 1.22
N ASN A 139 2.90 6.30 1.47
CA ASN A 139 3.58 6.29 2.76
C ASN A 139 4.53 7.47 2.94
N LYS A 140 5.02 8.03 1.83
CA LYS A 140 5.98 9.13 1.83
C LYS A 140 5.42 10.36 1.14
N ASP A 141 5.26 10.31 -0.18
CA ASP A 141 5.04 11.52 -0.98
C ASP A 141 3.73 12.22 -0.62
N LEU A 142 2.64 11.46 -0.48
CA LEU A 142 1.33 11.99 -0.09
C LEU A 142 1.32 12.46 1.37
N GLN A 143 2.05 11.78 2.25
CA GLN A 143 2.16 12.18 3.65
C GLN A 143 2.93 13.49 3.81
N ASP A 144 4.04 13.64 3.08
CA ASP A 144 4.84 14.85 3.05
C ASP A 144 4.02 16.02 2.49
N ALA A 145 3.26 15.80 1.42
CA ALA A 145 2.36 16.81 0.85
C ALA A 145 1.26 17.24 1.86
N LYS A 146 0.63 16.29 2.55
CA LYS A 146 -0.36 16.57 3.61
C LYS A 146 0.26 17.38 4.74
N ASN A 147 1.47 17.03 5.17
CA ASN A 147 2.19 17.73 6.24
C ASN A 147 2.52 19.18 5.84
N LEU A 148 3.07 19.39 4.64
CA LEU A 148 3.40 20.73 4.13
C LEU A 148 2.16 21.61 4.01
N LEU A 149 1.06 21.07 3.48
CA LEU A 149 -0.20 21.80 3.38
C LEU A 149 -0.74 22.18 4.77
N GLY A 150 -0.66 21.26 5.73
CA GLY A 150 -1.05 21.51 7.13
C GLY A 150 -0.22 22.61 7.78
N GLN A 151 1.11 22.60 7.58
CA GLN A 151 2.02 23.63 8.09
C GLN A 151 1.73 25.01 7.47
N LEU A 152 1.49 25.07 6.15
CA LEU A 152 1.12 26.30 5.47
C LEU A 152 -0.21 26.86 5.99
N ALA A 153 -1.23 26.01 6.12
CA ALA A 153 -2.54 26.40 6.64
C ALA A 153 -2.44 26.92 8.08
N ALA A 154 -1.65 26.25 8.93
CA ALA A 154 -1.40 26.69 10.30
C ALA A 154 -0.66 28.03 10.33
N ALA A 155 0.39 28.20 9.54
CA ALA A 155 1.15 29.45 9.48
C ALA A 155 0.28 30.63 9.03
N ILE A 156 -0.55 30.44 7.99
CA ILE A 156 -1.48 31.48 7.51
C ILE A 156 -2.51 31.79 8.59
N GLY A 157 -3.19 30.78 9.12
CA GLY A 157 -4.24 30.96 10.12
C GLY A 157 -3.72 31.67 11.38
N THR A 158 -2.54 31.26 11.88
CA THR A 158 -1.89 31.90 13.02
C THR A 158 -1.54 33.35 12.72
N ARG A 159 -0.88 33.65 11.58
CA ARG A 159 -0.48 35.02 11.25
C ARG A 159 -1.68 35.95 11.09
N VAL A 160 -2.74 35.51 10.44
CA VAL A 160 -3.97 36.31 10.29
C VAL A 160 -4.64 36.55 11.64
N ASN A 161 -4.76 35.52 12.47
CA ASN A 161 -5.33 35.66 13.81
C ASN A 161 -4.51 36.60 14.69
N THR A 162 -3.18 36.46 14.68
CA THR A 162 -2.27 37.36 15.40
C THR A 162 -2.45 38.79 14.93
N GLN A 163 -2.46 39.05 13.62
CA GLN A 163 -2.63 40.40 13.09
C GLN A 163 -4.01 40.99 13.44
N ASN A 164 -5.07 40.18 13.39
CA ASN A 164 -6.41 40.64 13.76
C ASN A 164 -6.51 41.00 15.25
N SER A 165 -5.84 40.25 16.13
CA SER A 165 -5.83 40.52 17.57
C SER A 165 -5.14 41.82 17.97
N LEU A 166 -4.34 42.41 17.07
CA LEU A 166 -3.74 43.73 17.25
C LEU A 166 -4.69 44.88 16.87
N GLY A 167 -5.80 44.58 16.19
CA GLY A 167 -6.86 45.53 15.86
C GLY A 167 -7.96 45.58 16.91
N LEU A 168 -8.90 46.51 16.71
CA LEU A 168 -10.10 46.66 17.52
C LEU A 168 -11.32 46.08 16.79
N ASP A 169 -12.21 45.44 17.54
CA ASP A 169 -13.50 45.00 17.03
C ASP A 169 -14.57 46.11 17.12
N LEU A 170 -15.78 45.80 16.66
CA LEU A 170 -16.93 46.72 16.67
C LEU A 170 -17.77 46.63 17.95
N SER A 171 -17.29 45.98 19.02
CA SER A 171 -18.00 45.92 20.29
C SER A 171 -17.96 47.27 21.02
N ASN A 172 -18.84 47.46 22.02
CA ASN A 172 -18.89 48.70 22.78
C ASN A 172 -18.80 48.39 24.30
N PRO A 173 -17.68 48.71 24.97
CA PRO A 173 -16.46 49.33 24.44
C PRO A 173 -15.66 48.40 23.49
N PRO A 174 -14.84 48.92 22.56
CA PRO A 174 -14.07 48.10 21.61
C PRO A 174 -13.11 47.11 22.29
N GLY A 175 -13.19 45.84 21.87
CA GLY A 175 -12.31 44.75 22.28
C GLY A 175 -11.22 44.46 21.25
N LYS A 176 -10.34 43.49 21.54
CA LYS A 176 -9.35 43.00 20.57
C LYS A 176 -10.02 42.11 19.53
N GLY A 177 -9.54 42.16 18.28
CA GLY A 177 -10.05 41.29 17.22
C GLY A 177 -9.94 39.80 17.55
N ALA A 178 -11.05 39.07 17.44
CA ALA A 178 -11.11 37.64 17.68
C ALA A 178 -10.40 36.81 16.58
N PRO A 179 -10.06 35.52 16.82
CA PRO A 179 -9.53 34.66 15.76
C PRO A 179 -10.49 34.57 14.56
N ILE A 180 -9.97 34.80 13.35
CA ILE A 180 -10.71 34.65 12.08
C ILE A 180 -10.70 33.18 11.62
N PHE A 181 -9.56 32.51 11.79
CA PHE A 181 -9.37 31.11 11.41
C PHE A 181 -9.27 30.21 12.63
N ASN A 182 -9.81 29.00 12.53
CA ASN A 182 -9.54 27.95 13.51
C ASN A 182 -8.28 27.18 13.08
N VAL A 183 -7.21 27.27 13.87
CA VAL A 183 -5.98 26.51 13.63
C VAL A 183 -6.01 25.26 14.51
N ALA A 184 -6.30 24.12 13.90
CA ALA A 184 -6.34 22.85 14.61
C ALA A 184 -4.93 22.46 15.11
N PRO A 185 -4.81 21.89 16.33
CA PRO A 185 -3.55 21.35 16.80
C PRO A 185 -3.12 20.13 15.96
N PRO A 186 -1.83 19.77 15.98
CA PRO A 186 -1.34 18.57 15.32
C PRO A 186 -2.10 17.33 15.82
N ARG A 187 -2.52 16.46 14.89
CA ARG A 187 -3.28 15.25 15.19
C ARG A 187 -2.34 14.05 15.28
N VAL A 188 -2.37 13.34 16.41
CA VAL A 188 -1.69 12.05 16.58
C VAL A 188 -2.72 10.94 16.42
N LEU A 189 -2.43 9.94 15.58
CA LEU A 189 -3.31 8.78 15.39
C LEU A 189 -2.89 7.65 16.33
N PRO A 190 -3.78 7.18 17.23
CA PRO A 190 -3.51 5.98 18.02
C PRO A 190 -3.58 4.72 17.15
N ALA A 191 -2.81 3.69 17.49
CA ALA A 191 -2.93 2.39 16.84
C ALA A 191 -4.27 1.74 17.19
N SER A 192 -4.85 0.98 16.26
CA SER A 192 -6.07 0.18 16.45
C SER A 192 -5.90 -0.91 17.50
N THR A 193 -4.66 -1.30 17.79
CA THR A 193 -4.29 -2.24 18.85
C THR A 193 -4.05 -1.58 20.21
N ASN A 194 -4.14 -0.26 20.31
CA ASN A 194 -4.00 0.42 21.60
C ASN A 194 -5.23 0.11 22.46
N GLN A 195 -5.00 -0.57 23.60
CA GLN A 195 -6.05 -0.84 24.59
C GLN A 195 -6.54 0.42 25.32
N ARG A 196 -5.93 1.60 25.06
CA ARG A 196 -6.29 2.89 25.64
C ARG A 196 -6.13 4.01 24.60
N ASN A 197 -7.06 4.95 24.57
CA ASN A 197 -7.05 6.12 23.69
C ASN A 197 -5.92 7.12 24.07
N ALA A 198 -5.76 8.20 23.29
CA ALA A 198 -4.75 9.24 23.56
C ALA A 198 -4.91 9.95 24.93
N SER A 199 -6.06 9.80 25.58
CA SER A 199 -6.34 10.26 26.95
C SER A 199 -6.10 9.19 28.02
N GLY A 200 -5.58 8.01 27.67
CA GLY A 200 -5.24 6.95 28.61
C GLY A 200 -6.44 6.16 29.16
N SER A 201 -7.59 6.18 28.48
CA SER A 201 -8.77 5.34 28.80
C SER A 201 -8.97 4.23 27.79
#